data_AF-A0AAW3X2Y2-F1
#
_entry.id   AF-A0AAW3X2Y2-F1
#
_cell.length_a   1.000
_cell.length_b   1.000
_cell.length_c   1.000
_cell.angle_alpha   90.00
_cell.angle_beta   90.00
_cell.angle_gamma   90.00
#
_symmetry.space_group_name_H-M   'P 1'
#
loop_
_entity.id
_entity.type
_entity.pdbx_description
1 polymer ?
#
loop_
_entity_poly.entity_id
_entity_poly.type
_entity_poly.pdbx_seq_one_letter_code
_entity_poly.pdbx_strand_id
1 'polypeptide(L)'
;MDEKIVSDCAKKTFTLPANGSFFDFAPDSPAEKGTKNLLLLTLSTISPNPRKGIAMLSTDQTEVPEEYYYQLEPVPYMLMHQFAEKNNGEKLDGILMICSPATLDDTVELTDPRYGDFKDTARNYFAFTTSTFAQKHQSPLSYKEICTNFGSKETDPVKRAEEHSENSRQFIHDVIEEIRLLKNHYPDLNILVDTHGGFRTAQEILNTVLSLLQMENIEIKPEHIYNVEFQPVNGVSRAYFTSSAEIFDIINFVSGIHECINYGQIKSLDQSMKNFKGEIEQKVLDSMRTTAEGIQLCDVNKFESGLSNLSDSLKKLGGTPASLDNSSYLRLFQDLIHDSYGDELLDNSKRKTINEIKWCIEKDFIQQALTLVESKMPKEIIEHNFLYCKELFDVTPSGTIIKKSEKEHLNDDNSPKQRWESVENYIFQKFGWTKKDKNKTFFLNLSEIDDLDKIEYYRGYPNCYINPPKKDTAWESRCYRISEHQKEKKDINVLVRLHMELKQIRNQANHAGEDDNRYSIDTVRKALKAYVELYEKIERKLHR
;
A
#
# COMPACT_ATOMS: atom_id res chain seq x y z
N MET A 1 41.29 73.46 14.63
CA MET A 1 40.87 73.02 13.29
C MET A 1 41.45 71.64 13.14
N ASP A 2 40.60 70.62 13.29
CA ASP A 2 40.77 69.24 12.81
C ASP A 2 39.64 68.42 13.43
N GLU A 3 38.50 68.48 12.73
CA GLU A 3 37.34 67.65 12.96
C GLU A 3 37.68 66.20 12.66
N LYS A 4 37.59 65.35 13.69
CA LYS A 4 37.40 63.91 13.50
C LYS A 4 36.06 63.71 12.80
N ILE A 5 36.10 63.43 11.51
CA ILE A 5 34.99 62.84 10.77
C ILE A 5 34.79 61.43 11.33
N VAL A 6 33.87 61.32 12.30
CA VAL A 6 33.23 60.05 12.64
C VAL A 6 32.27 59.77 11.48
N SER A 7 32.68 58.90 10.57
CA SER A 7 31.79 58.29 9.59
C SER A 7 30.86 57.33 10.32
N ASP A 8 29.75 57.84 10.85
CA ASP A 8 28.55 57.03 11.04
C ASP A 8 28.10 56.57 9.64
N CYS A 9 28.61 55.42 9.19
CA CYS A 9 28.01 54.70 8.08
C CYS A 9 26.67 54.19 8.60
N ALA A 10 25.61 54.97 8.36
CA ALA A 10 24.24 54.55 8.57
C ALA A 10 24.05 53.20 7.85
N LYS A 11 23.88 52.12 8.61
CA LYS A 11 23.55 50.79 8.09
C LYS A 11 22.34 50.95 7.17
N LYS A 12 22.47 50.56 5.90
CA LYS A 12 21.39 50.70 4.90
C LYS A 12 20.18 49.91 5.36
N THR A 13 19.04 50.58 5.51
CA THR A 13 17.74 49.90 5.62
C THR A 13 17.44 49.29 4.26
N PHE A 14 17.58 47.97 4.14
CA PHE A 14 17.21 47.27 2.91
C PHE A 14 15.71 47.39 2.67
N THR A 15 15.32 47.87 1.49
CA THR A 15 13.91 47.88 1.07
C THR A 15 13.65 46.58 0.33
N LEU A 16 12.72 45.76 0.83
CA LEU A 16 12.30 44.55 0.12
C LEU A 16 11.73 44.94 -1.26
N PRO A 17 12.08 44.22 -2.34
CA PRO A 17 11.41 44.38 -3.62
C PRO A 17 9.90 44.21 -3.51
N ALA A 18 9.15 44.80 -4.44
CA ALA A 18 7.69 44.66 -4.47
C ALA A 18 7.31 43.18 -4.61
N ASN A 19 6.45 42.71 -3.69
CA ASN A 19 5.92 41.34 -3.70
C ASN A 19 5.06 41.12 -4.95
N GLY A 20 5.12 39.93 -5.53
CA GLY A 20 4.17 39.50 -6.56
C GLY A 20 2.76 39.26 -5.98
N SER A 21 1.79 38.95 -6.85
CA SER A 21 0.39 38.77 -6.50
C SER A 21 -0.10 37.32 -6.48
N PHE A 22 0.81 36.34 -6.47
CA PHE A 22 0.44 34.91 -6.57
C PHE A 22 -0.41 34.41 -5.38
N PHE A 23 -0.23 35.00 -4.20
CA PHE A 23 -1.03 34.67 -3.01
C PHE A 23 -2.20 35.64 -2.81
N ASP A 24 -2.37 36.63 -3.69
CA ASP A 24 -3.31 37.73 -3.55
C ASP A 24 -4.60 37.45 -4.32
N PHE A 25 -5.38 36.49 -3.82
CA PHE A 25 -6.69 36.16 -4.36
C PHE A 25 -7.70 35.90 -3.25
N ALA A 26 -8.99 36.11 -3.54
CA ALA A 26 -10.05 35.75 -2.62
C ALA A 26 -10.27 34.22 -2.65
N PRO A 27 -10.49 33.54 -1.52
CA PRO A 27 -10.69 32.09 -1.48
C PRO A 27 -11.77 31.56 -2.44
N ASP A 28 -12.83 32.34 -2.66
CA ASP A 28 -13.95 32.00 -3.55
C ASP A 28 -13.80 32.52 -4.98
N SER A 29 -12.61 33.02 -5.34
CA SER A 29 -12.37 33.53 -6.69
C SER A 29 -12.33 32.39 -7.74
N PRO A 30 -12.75 32.65 -8.98
CA PRO A 30 -12.71 31.64 -10.04
C PRO A 30 -11.30 31.12 -10.27
N ALA A 31 -11.19 29.84 -10.65
CA ALA A 31 -9.91 29.23 -10.98
C ALA A 31 -9.21 29.96 -12.15
N GLU A 32 -7.94 30.30 -11.97
CA GLU A 32 -7.07 30.88 -12.99
C GLU A 32 -6.41 29.76 -13.82
N LYS A 33 -6.46 29.91 -15.15
CA LYS A 33 -5.83 28.97 -16.08
C LYS A 33 -4.38 29.34 -16.34
N GLY A 34 -3.53 28.32 -16.45
CA GLY A 34 -2.11 28.47 -16.76
C GLY A 34 -1.26 27.81 -15.69
N THR A 35 -0.12 27.26 -16.13
CA THR A 35 0.82 26.60 -15.24
C THR A 35 1.37 27.59 -14.22
N LYS A 36 1.31 27.23 -12.94
CA LYS A 36 1.94 27.98 -11.85
C LYS A 36 2.93 27.11 -11.12
N ASN A 37 3.99 27.69 -10.59
CA ASN A 37 5.02 26.97 -9.84
C ASN A 37 5.17 27.54 -8.43
N LEU A 38 4.90 26.70 -7.43
CA LEU A 38 5.05 27.02 -6.01
C LEU A 38 6.23 26.24 -5.43
N LEU A 39 7.16 26.94 -4.78
CA LEU A 39 8.21 26.30 -3.99
C LEU A 39 7.80 26.24 -2.51
N LEU A 40 7.75 25.03 -1.95
CA LEU A 40 7.57 24.75 -0.54
C LEU A 40 8.93 24.49 0.11
N LEU A 41 9.25 25.20 1.19
CA LEU A 41 10.51 25.01 1.91
C LEU A 41 10.37 25.30 3.41
N THR A 42 11.26 24.73 4.21
CA THR A 42 11.40 25.08 5.63
C THR A 42 12.57 26.03 5.85
N LEU A 43 12.29 27.20 6.40
CA LEU A 43 13.28 28.24 6.58
C LEU A 43 14.19 27.96 7.79
N SER A 44 15.48 28.21 7.63
CA SER A 44 16.49 28.06 8.69
C SER A 44 16.86 29.41 9.31
N THR A 45 17.39 29.41 10.53
CA THR A 45 18.10 30.59 11.04
C THR A 45 19.35 30.87 10.21
N ILE A 46 19.84 32.12 10.22
CA ILE A 46 21.04 32.53 9.50
C ILE A 46 22.18 32.87 10.48
N SER A 47 23.41 32.51 10.10
CA SER A 47 24.61 32.84 10.86
C SER A 47 24.91 34.34 10.73
N PRO A 48 25.32 35.03 11.82
CA PRO A 48 25.83 36.41 11.75
C PRO A 48 27.07 36.57 10.84
N ASN A 49 27.82 35.48 10.65
CA ASN A 49 28.98 35.44 9.75
C ASN A 49 28.70 34.40 8.65
N PRO A 50 27.87 34.73 7.65
CA PRO A 50 27.62 33.82 6.55
C PRO A 50 28.90 33.61 5.74
N ARG A 51 29.21 32.35 5.41
CA ARG A 51 30.34 32.03 4.55
C ARG A 51 29.91 32.06 3.10
N LYS A 52 30.77 32.59 2.23
CA LYS A 52 30.60 32.51 0.78
C LYS A 52 30.49 31.05 0.35
N GLY A 53 29.45 30.75 -0.42
CA GLY A 53 29.29 29.54 -1.18
C GLY A 53 29.11 29.83 -2.66
N ILE A 54 29.22 28.77 -3.48
CA ILE A 54 28.99 28.81 -4.93
C ILE A 54 28.05 27.69 -5.36
N ALA A 55 27.13 27.99 -6.26
CA ALA A 55 26.19 27.02 -6.83
C ALA A 55 26.29 27.03 -8.36
N MET A 56 26.35 25.84 -8.96
CA MET A 56 26.23 25.70 -10.42
C MET A 56 24.75 25.56 -10.75
N LEU A 57 24.14 26.61 -11.30
CA LEU A 57 22.70 26.65 -11.56
C LEU A 57 22.30 25.88 -12.82
N SER A 58 23.22 25.78 -13.78
CA SER A 58 23.06 25.03 -15.02
C SER A 58 23.71 23.64 -14.96
N THR A 59 23.18 22.73 -15.76
CA THR A 59 23.81 21.43 -16.02
C THR A 59 25.07 21.56 -16.88
N ASP A 60 25.23 22.67 -17.61
CA ASP A 60 26.46 22.98 -18.31
C ASP A 60 27.52 23.49 -17.31
N GLN A 61 28.56 22.69 -17.10
CA GLN A 61 29.63 23.03 -16.16
C GLN A 61 30.55 24.16 -16.64
N THR A 62 30.32 24.71 -17.83
CA THR A 62 31.08 25.84 -18.37
C THR A 62 30.53 27.21 -17.96
N GLU A 63 29.32 27.25 -17.39
CA GLU A 63 28.74 28.48 -16.86
C GLU A 63 29.44 28.98 -15.59
N VAL A 64 29.31 30.30 -15.35
CA VAL A 64 29.88 30.93 -14.15
C VAL A 64 29.01 30.55 -12.94
N PRO A 65 29.60 29.98 -11.87
CA PRO A 65 28.86 29.67 -10.65
C PRO A 65 28.24 30.93 -10.03
N GLU A 66 27.03 30.81 -9.48
CA GLU A 66 26.40 31.90 -8.73
C GLU A 66 26.83 31.86 -7.26
N GLU A 67 27.11 33.03 -6.68
CA GLU A 67 27.49 33.16 -5.28
C GLU A 67 26.26 33.19 -4.36
N TYR A 68 26.33 32.51 -3.23
CA TYR A 68 25.31 32.58 -2.18
C TYR A 68 25.94 32.71 -0.78
N TYR A 69 25.17 33.26 0.16
CA TYR A 69 25.62 33.46 1.55
C TYR A 69 24.67 32.81 2.57
N TYR A 70 23.49 32.39 2.13
CA TYR A 70 22.55 31.63 2.93
C TYR A 70 22.16 30.31 2.25
N GLN A 71 22.10 29.25 3.05
CA GLN A 71 22.00 27.86 2.58
C GLN A 71 20.72 27.52 1.81
N LEU A 72 19.68 28.35 1.87
CA LEU A 72 18.42 28.15 1.13
C LEU A 72 18.32 28.98 -0.15
N GLU A 73 19.30 29.83 -0.44
CA GLU A 73 19.36 30.56 -1.72
C GLU A 73 19.53 29.64 -2.96
N PRO A 74 20.31 28.54 -2.93
CA PRO A 74 20.63 27.78 -4.15
C PRO A 74 19.43 27.21 -4.91
N VAL A 75 18.44 26.61 -4.24
CA VAL A 75 17.30 25.96 -4.93
C VAL A 75 16.41 26.98 -5.66
N PRO A 76 15.95 28.08 -5.03
CA PRO A 76 15.25 29.15 -5.74
C PRO A 76 16.06 29.71 -6.91
N TYR A 77 17.38 29.92 -6.76
CA TYR A 77 18.23 30.43 -7.85
C TYR A 77 18.28 29.47 -9.04
N MET A 78 18.48 28.18 -8.77
CA MET A 78 18.49 27.14 -9.80
C MET A 78 17.15 27.08 -10.53
N LEU A 79 16.03 27.07 -9.80
CA LEU A 79 14.69 27.04 -10.39
C LEU A 79 14.44 28.26 -11.29
N MET A 80 14.72 29.46 -10.79
CA MET A 80 14.57 30.70 -11.57
C MET A 80 15.45 30.71 -12.82
N HIS A 81 16.68 30.21 -12.71
CA HIS A 81 17.59 30.05 -13.86
C HIS A 81 17.02 29.10 -14.91
N GLN A 82 16.65 27.88 -14.51
CA GLN A 82 16.13 26.85 -15.40
C GLN A 82 14.83 27.27 -16.09
N PHE A 83 13.92 27.94 -15.38
CA PHE A 83 12.69 28.47 -15.98
C PHE A 83 12.99 29.55 -17.01
N ALA A 84 13.94 30.44 -16.74
CA ALA A 84 14.37 31.45 -17.71
C ALA A 84 14.99 30.83 -18.97
N GLU A 85 15.81 29.78 -18.83
CA GLU A 85 16.44 29.09 -19.97
C GLU A 85 15.45 28.38 -20.89
N LYS A 86 14.38 27.79 -20.33
CA LYS A 86 13.33 27.12 -21.11
C LYS A 86 12.63 28.04 -22.11
N ASN A 87 12.66 29.36 -21.90
CA ASN A 87 12.08 30.38 -22.78
C ASN A 87 10.60 30.11 -23.18
N ASN A 88 9.84 29.42 -22.33
CA ASN A 88 8.45 29.03 -22.58
C ASN A 88 7.43 29.83 -21.73
N GLY A 89 7.90 30.82 -20.97
CA GLY A 89 7.08 31.66 -20.10
C GLY A 89 6.83 31.07 -18.70
N GLU A 90 7.35 29.87 -18.39
CA GLU A 90 7.38 29.37 -17.02
C GLU A 90 8.26 30.25 -16.13
N LYS A 91 7.90 30.34 -14.85
CA LYS A 91 8.65 31.07 -13.82
C LYS A 91 8.32 30.49 -12.45
N LEU A 92 9.12 30.84 -11.45
CA LEU A 92 8.76 30.61 -10.05
C LEU A 92 7.79 31.71 -9.60
N ASP A 93 6.53 31.35 -9.33
CA ASP A 93 5.46 32.31 -9.02
C ASP A 93 5.39 32.66 -7.53
N GLY A 94 5.58 31.66 -6.68
CA GLY A 94 5.44 31.80 -5.23
C GLY A 94 6.37 30.90 -4.44
N ILE A 95 6.77 31.36 -3.26
CA ILE A 95 7.45 30.57 -2.23
C ILE A 95 6.57 30.53 -0.98
N LEU A 96 6.14 29.32 -0.60
CA LEU A 96 5.47 29.04 0.66
C LEU A 96 6.54 28.64 1.68
N MET A 97 6.82 29.55 2.61
CA MET A 97 7.87 29.40 3.60
C MET A 97 7.29 28.88 4.91
N ILE A 98 7.79 27.75 5.37
CA ILE A 98 7.52 27.22 6.70
C ILE A 98 8.52 27.87 7.65
N CYS A 99 8.05 28.71 8.55
CA CYS A 99 8.91 29.56 9.38
C CYS A 99 8.76 29.22 10.87
N SER A 100 9.88 29.18 11.60
CA SER A 100 9.87 29.12 13.07
C SER A 100 9.86 30.54 13.66
N PRO A 101 9.51 30.73 14.95
CA PRO A 101 9.54 32.05 15.57
C PRO A 101 10.94 32.68 15.45
N ALA A 102 12.01 31.89 15.63
CA ALA A 102 13.39 32.36 15.49
C ALA A 102 13.73 32.90 14.09
N THR A 103 13.04 32.43 13.04
CA THR A 103 13.26 32.94 11.67
C THR A 103 12.47 34.20 11.35
N LEU A 104 11.41 34.49 12.13
CA LEU A 104 10.50 35.62 11.96
C LEU A 104 10.79 36.77 12.92
N ASP A 105 11.24 36.46 14.13
CA ASP A 105 11.34 37.41 15.23
C ASP A 105 12.80 37.83 15.51
N ASP A 106 13.76 36.91 15.36
CA ASP A 106 15.15 37.19 15.72
C ASP A 106 15.85 38.03 14.64
N THR A 107 16.32 39.21 15.03
CA THR A 107 17.13 40.08 14.17
C THR A 107 18.56 39.57 14.08
N VAL A 108 19.08 39.43 12.86
CA VAL A 108 20.48 39.10 12.57
C VAL A 108 21.16 40.30 11.92
N GLU A 109 22.36 40.62 12.42
CA GLU A 109 23.27 41.56 11.78
C GLU A 109 24.36 40.78 11.05
N LEU A 110 24.49 41.00 9.74
CA LEU A 110 25.50 40.37 8.90
C LEU A 110 25.94 41.31 7.77
N THR A 111 27.11 41.05 7.18
CA THR A 111 27.57 41.76 5.98
C THR A 111 27.59 40.78 4.82
N ASP A 112 26.75 41.01 3.80
CA ASP A 112 26.79 40.28 2.53
C ASP A 112 27.61 41.10 1.52
N PRO A 113 28.76 40.61 1.04
CA PRO A 113 29.58 41.31 0.05
C PRO A 113 28.83 41.73 -1.24
N ARG A 114 27.72 41.06 -1.59
CA ARG A 114 26.89 41.38 -2.76
C ARG A 114 26.02 42.62 -2.53
N TYR A 115 25.60 42.86 -1.29
CA TYR A 115 24.51 43.81 -0.99
C TYR A 115 24.87 44.85 0.08
N GLY A 116 25.81 44.55 0.99
CA GLY A 116 26.24 45.37 2.11
C GLY A 116 25.78 44.85 3.47
N ASP A 117 25.75 45.75 4.46
CA ASP A 117 25.36 45.44 5.85
C ASP A 117 23.85 45.27 5.99
N PHE A 118 23.44 44.08 6.41
CA PHE A 118 22.06 43.67 6.65
C PHE A 118 21.74 43.61 8.15
N LYS A 119 20.56 44.11 8.54
CA LYS A 119 20.03 44.05 9.91
C LYS A 119 18.52 43.85 9.87
N ASP A 120 18.09 42.59 9.89
CA ASP A 120 16.68 42.19 9.92
C ASP A 120 16.59 40.68 10.21
N THR A 121 15.43 40.06 10.01
CA THR A 121 15.18 38.64 10.26
C THR A 121 15.76 37.74 9.17
N ALA A 122 15.94 36.46 9.49
CA ALA A 122 16.37 35.45 8.51
C ALA A 122 15.37 35.36 7.33
N ARG A 123 14.07 35.45 7.61
CA ARG A 123 13.01 35.51 6.59
C ARG A 123 13.20 36.69 5.66
N ASN A 124 13.42 37.89 6.18
CA ASN A 124 13.57 39.08 5.35
C ASN A 124 14.87 39.03 4.54
N TYR A 125 15.94 38.46 5.08
CA TYR A 125 17.17 38.23 4.34
C TYR A 125 16.92 37.32 3.14
N PHE A 126 16.27 36.18 3.36
CA PHE A 126 15.96 35.21 2.32
C PHE A 126 15.05 35.80 1.23
N ALA A 127 13.97 36.49 1.62
CA ALA A 127 13.08 37.16 0.68
C ALA A 127 13.82 38.24 -0.13
N PHE A 128 14.69 39.01 0.51
CA PHE A 128 15.49 40.04 -0.15
C PHE A 128 16.43 39.46 -1.21
N THR A 129 17.23 38.45 -0.86
CA THR A 129 18.23 37.87 -1.76
C THR A 129 17.57 37.16 -2.94
N THR A 130 16.51 36.37 -2.68
CA THR A 130 15.75 35.68 -3.74
C THR A 130 15.00 36.63 -4.66
N SER A 131 14.36 37.68 -4.12
CA SER A 131 13.71 38.70 -4.96
C SER A 131 14.72 39.48 -5.80
N THR A 132 15.89 39.81 -5.23
CA THR A 132 16.95 40.52 -5.95
C THR A 132 17.51 39.68 -7.09
N PHE A 133 17.67 38.37 -6.87
CA PHE A 133 18.03 37.44 -7.94
C PHE A 133 16.93 37.35 -9.02
N ALA A 134 15.66 37.25 -8.61
CA ALA A 134 14.52 37.17 -9.54
C ALA A 134 14.41 38.38 -10.48
N GLN A 135 14.84 39.56 -10.05
CA GLN A 135 14.89 40.77 -10.88
C GLN A 135 15.79 40.61 -12.11
N LYS A 136 16.88 39.81 -12.02
CA LYS A 136 17.74 39.49 -13.18
C LYS A 136 16.93 38.83 -14.32
N HIS A 137 15.85 38.14 -13.97
CA HIS A 137 14.99 37.37 -14.87
C HIS A 137 13.60 38.00 -15.08
N GLN A 138 13.37 39.25 -14.63
CA GLN A 138 12.10 39.98 -14.75
C GLN A 138 10.87 39.23 -14.19
N SER A 139 11.07 38.40 -13.15
CA SER A 139 9.98 37.64 -12.52
C SER A 139 9.67 38.20 -11.13
N PRO A 140 8.48 38.80 -10.89
CA PRO A 140 8.09 39.17 -9.53
C PRO A 140 7.77 37.90 -8.74
N LEU A 141 8.50 37.71 -7.64
CA LEU A 141 8.34 36.57 -6.75
C LEU A 141 7.35 36.93 -5.64
N SER A 142 6.48 35.98 -5.28
CA SER A 142 5.52 36.15 -4.18
C SER A 142 5.92 35.28 -3.00
N TYR A 143 5.64 35.73 -1.78
CA TYR A 143 5.94 34.98 -0.55
C TYR A 143 4.71 34.85 0.34
N LYS A 144 4.56 33.68 0.96
CA LYS A 144 3.60 33.44 2.04
C LYS A 144 4.25 32.60 3.13
N GLU A 145 3.90 32.89 4.37
CA GLU A 145 4.46 32.21 5.53
C GLU A 145 3.43 31.32 6.20
N ILE A 146 3.89 30.16 6.65
CA ILE A 146 3.18 29.32 7.62
C ILE A 146 4.05 29.28 8.87
N CYS A 147 3.53 29.87 9.94
CA CYS A 147 4.22 29.90 11.22
C CYS A 147 4.13 28.53 11.89
N THR A 148 5.28 28.03 12.31
CA THR A 148 5.38 26.83 13.13
C THR A 148 5.53 27.22 14.59
N ASN A 149 4.89 26.49 15.48
CA ASN A 149 5.12 26.60 16.91
C ASN A 149 6.09 25.51 17.39
N PHE A 150 7.11 25.19 16.59
CA PHE A 150 8.10 24.18 16.97
C PHE A 150 9.02 24.72 18.07
N GLY A 151 8.96 24.08 19.22
CA GLY A 151 9.56 24.55 20.46
C GLY A 151 8.55 24.40 21.60
N SER A 152 9.03 24.36 22.83
CA SER A 152 8.17 24.36 24.01
C SER A 152 8.96 24.92 25.19
N LYS A 153 8.31 25.77 25.99
CA LYS A 153 8.86 26.22 27.28
C LYS A 153 8.46 25.25 28.42
N GLU A 154 7.62 24.26 28.14
CA GLU A 154 7.15 23.27 29.11
C GLU A 154 8.27 22.33 29.51
N THR A 155 8.57 22.27 30.80
CA THR A 155 9.63 21.42 31.35
C THR A 155 9.17 20.00 31.66
N ASP A 156 7.87 19.79 31.83
CA ASP A 156 7.28 18.47 32.06
C ASP A 156 7.32 17.62 30.78
N PRO A 157 7.95 16.42 30.78
CA PRO A 157 8.13 15.62 29.57
C PRO A 157 6.82 15.18 28.90
N VAL A 158 5.76 14.90 29.66
CA VAL A 158 4.48 14.42 29.12
C VAL A 158 3.73 15.57 28.47
N LYS A 159 3.58 16.68 29.18
CA LYS A 159 2.93 17.88 28.65
C LYS A 159 3.69 18.47 27.46
N ARG A 160 5.02 18.42 27.49
CA ARG A 160 5.87 18.84 26.38
C ARG A 160 5.63 17.97 25.14
N ALA A 161 5.45 16.66 25.30
CA ALA A 161 5.12 15.76 24.19
C ALA A 161 3.70 15.99 23.64
N GLU A 162 2.72 16.28 24.50
CA GLU A 162 1.36 16.68 24.10
C GLU A 162 1.36 17.99 23.30
N GLU A 163 2.07 19.02 23.79
CA GLU A 163 2.23 20.30 23.09
C GLU A 163 2.91 20.12 21.73
N HIS A 164 3.98 19.32 21.66
CA HIS A 164 4.63 19.00 20.38
C HIS A 164 3.70 18.29 19.41
N SER A 165 2.86 17.38 19.89
CA SER A 165 1.88 16.65 19.07
C SER A 165 0.83 17.59 18.50
N GLU A 166 0.32 18.51 19.32
CA GLU A 166 -0.67 19.50 18.90
C GLU A 166 -0.09 20.48 17.88
N ASN A 167 1.12 21.00 18.13
CA ASN A 167 1.80 21.89 17.20
C ASN A 167 2.09 21.20 15.86
N SER A 168 2.38 19.89 15.88
CA SER A 168 2.58 19.10 14.65
C SER A 168 1.28 18.94 13.86
N ARG A 169 0.14 18.68 14.53
CA ARG A 169 -1.17 18.57 13.87
C ARG A 169 -1.59 19.89 13.24
N GLN A 170 -1.49 20.99 13.98
CA GLN A 170 -1.82 22.33 13.48
C GLN A 170 -0.97 22.68 12.26
N PHE A 171 0.33 22.39 12.33
CA PHE A 171 1.22 22.64 11.21
C PHE A 171 0.85 21.83 9.96
N ILE A 172 0.57 20.53 10.08
CA ILE A 172 0.10 19.70 8.96
C ILE A 172 -1.18 20.30 8.36
N HIS A 173 -2.14 20.65 9.22
CA HIS A 173 -3.40 21.26 8.81
C HIS A 173 -3.17 22.54 7.98
N ASP A 174 -2.36 23.48 8.48
CA ASP A 174 -2.20 24.78 7.85
C ASP A 174 -1.50 24.70 6.49
N VAL A 175 -0.50 23.81 6.34
CA VAL A 175 0.17 23.60 5.05
C VAL A 175 -0.76 22.93 4.04
N ILE A 176 -1.51 21.91 4.46
CA ILE A 176 -2.45 21.20 3.58
C ILE A 176 -3.58 22.13 3.12
N GLU A 177 -4.19 22.89 4.03
CA GLU A 177 -5.26 23.83 3.68
C GLU A 177 -4.77 24.90 2.72
N GLU A 178 -3.56 25.45 2.94
CA GLU A 178 -2.98 26.43 2.03
C GLU A 178 -2.74 25.86 0.63
N ILE A 179 -2.18 24.64 0.54
CA ILE A 179 -1.95 23.97 -0.74
C ILE A 179 -3.27 23.64 -1.43
N ARG A 180 -4.30 23.21 -0.70
CA ARG A 180 -5.65 22.97 -1.24
C ARG A 180 -6.27 24.25 -1.78
N LEU A 181 -6.19 25.35 -1.05
CA LEU A 181 -6.66 26.67 -1.50
C LEU A 181 -5.96 27.07 -2.80
N LEU A 182 -4.63 26.92 -2.86
CA LEU A 182 -3.86 27.24 -4.06
C LEU A 182 -4.18 26.31 -5.23
N LYS A 183 -4.37 25.01 -4.99
CA LYS A 183 -4.70 24.04 -6.06
C LYS A 183 -6.11 24.23 -6.60
N ASN A 184 -7.05 24.66 -5.76
CA ASN A 184 -8.40 25.02 -6.18
C ASN A 184 -8.39 26.28 -7.06
N HIS A 185 -7.59 27.28 -6.70
CA HIS A 185 -7.48 28.51 -7.49
C HIS A 185 -6.59 28.34 -8.73
N TYR A 186 -5.55 27.52 -8.66
CA TYR A 186 -4.61 27.19 -9.74
C TYR A 186 -4.64 25.68 -10.03
N PRO A 187 -5.55 25.20 -10.90
CA PRO A 187 -5.65 23.76 -11.19
C PRO A 187 -4.34 23.15 -11.72
N ASP A 188 -3.62 23.92 -12.54
CA ASP A 188 -2.32 23.53 -13.14
C ASP A 188 -1.12 23.97 -12.27
N LEU A 189 -1.27 23.93 -10.94
CA LEU A 189 -0.20 24.21 -9.99
C LEU A 189 0.79 23.04 -9.88
N ASN A 190 2.06 23.33 -10.15
CA ASN A 190 3.21 22.49 -9.81
C ASN A 190 3.72 22.84 -8.41
N ILE A 191 3.86 21.82 -7.57
CA ILE A 191 4.49 21.93 -6.26
C ILE A 191 5.93 21.47 -6.40
N LEU A 192 6.86 22.37 -6.07
CA LEU A 192 8.29 22.18 -5.97
C LEU A 192 8.65 22.15 -4.49
N VAL A 193 9.59 21.31 -4.07
CA VAL A 193 9.91 21.12 -2.65
C VAL A 193 11.42 21.23 -2.45
N ASP A 194 11.85 22.11 -1.55
CA ASP A 194 13.21 22.09 -1.02
C ASP A 194 13.18 21.38 0.34
N THR A 195 13.76 20.18 0.40
CA THR A 195 13.88 19.39 1.62
C THR A 195 15.10 19.81 2.46
N HIS A 196 15.84 20.83 2.03
CA HIS A 196 16.92 21.40 2.80
C HIS A 196 16.39 22.49 3.76
N GLY A 197 16.97 22.57 4.95
CA GLY A 197 16.68 23.61 5.96
C GLY A 197 15.70 23.21 7.06
N GLY A 198 15.34 24.20 7.89
CA GLY A 198 14.43 24.01 9.03
C GLY A 198 14.99 23.12 10.15
N PHE A 199 14.18 22.92 11.20
CA PHE A 199 14.49 21.95 12.24
C PHE A 199 14.28 20.51 11.72
N ARG A 200 15.03 19.54 12.27
CA ARG A 200 14.87 18.11 11.90
C ARG A 200 13.43 17.63 12.00
N THR A 201 12.72 18.03 13.05
CA THR A 201 11.30 17.71 13.24
C THR A 201 10.40 18.33 12.17
N ALA A 202 10.73 19.54 11.68
CA ALA A 202 9.97 20.17 10.59
C ALA A 202 10.11 19.40 9.27
N GLN A 203 11.28 18.79 9.01
CA GLN A 203 11.50 17.93 7.84
C GLN A 203 10.70 16.62 7.91
N GLU A 204 10.64 15.99 9.09
CA GLU A 204 9.79 14.79 9.30
C GLU A 204 8.31 15.10 9.06
N ILE A 205 7.85 16.28 9.49
CA ILE A 205 6.47 16.68 9.29
C ILE A 205 6.21 17.15 7.83
N LEU A 206 7.18 17.79 7.18
CA LEU A 206 7.12 18.07 5.74
C LEU A 206 6.92 16.77 4.95
N ASN A 207 7.68 15.71 5.25
CA ASN A 207 7.48 14.40 4.63
C ASN A 207 6.06 13.86 4.85
N THR A 208 5.48 14.07 6.04
CA THR A 208 4.10 13.69 6.34
C THR A 208 3.09 14.48 5.50
N VAL A 209 3.28 15.80 5.35
CA VAL A 209 2.47 16.65 4.45
C VAL A 209 2.54 16.13 3.02
N LEU A 210 3.74 15.84 2.51
CA LEU A 210 3.93 15.34 1.15
C LEU A 210 3.23 13.99 0.93
N SER A 211 3.30 13.07 1.91
CA SER A 211 2.56 11.80 1.86
C SER A 211 1.04 12.00 1.84
N LEU A 212 0.50 12.93 2.63
CA LEU A 212 -0.94 13.23 2.64
C LEU A 212 -1.41 13.82 1.31
N LEU A 213 -0.64 14.74 0.71
CA LEU A 213 -0.92 15.30 -0.61
C LEU A 213 -0.98 14.20 -1.68
N GLN A 214 -0.06 13.24 -1.64
CA GLN A 214 -0.07 12.09 -2.54
C GLN A 214 -1.32 11.22 -2.36
N MET A 215 -1.76 10.99 -1.11
CA MET A 215 -3.00 10.26 -0.82
C MET A 215 -4.26 10.97 -1.36
N GLU A 216 -4.24 12.30 -1.45
CA GLU A 216 -5.30 13.12 -2.04
C GLU A 216 -5.24 13.22 -3.58
N ASN A 217 -4.30 12.51 -4.21
CA ASN A 217 -4.00 12.61 -5.64
C ASN A 217 -3.50 14.00 -6.07
N ILE A 218 -2.92 14.78 -5.14
CA ILE A 218 -2.15 15.97 -5.46
C ILE A 218 -0.73 15.50 -5.79
N GLU A 219 -0.49 15.25 -7.08
CA GLU A 219 0.77 14.70 -7.56
C GLU A 219 1.93 15.70 -7.40
N ILE A 220 2.97 15.26 -6.69
CA ILE A 220 4.28 15.93 -6.63
C ILE A 220 5.25 15.04 -7.37
N LYS A 221 5.77 15.53 -8.49
CA LYS A 221 6.65 14.74 -9.35
C LYS A 221 8.02 14.52 -8.67
N PRO A 222 8.64 13.34 -8.80
CA PRO A 222 9.98 13.07 -8.29
C PRO A 222 11.02 14.16 -8.61
N GLU A 223 11.02 14.66 -9.84
CA GLU A 223 11.94 15.70 -10.31
C GLU A 223 11.73 17.08 -9.65
N HIS A 224 10.64 17.27 -8.90
CA HIS A 224 10.30 18.50 -8.20
C HIS A 224 10.71 18.49 -6.72
N ILE A 225 11.37 17.41 -6.25
CA ILE A 225 11.82 17.28 -4.87
C ILE A 225 13.34 17.44 -4.83
N TYR A 226 13.78 18.61 -4.37
CA TYR A 226 15.17 19.05 -4.38
C TYR A 226 15.80 18.93 -3.00
N ASN A 227 17.06 18.51 -3.00
CA ASN A 227 17.95 18.56 -1.84
C ASN A 227 19.28 19.18 -2.26
N VAL A 228 20.03 19.70 -1.30
CA VAL A 228 21.31 20.35 -1.54
C VAL A 228 22.39 19.73 -0.66
N GLU A 229 23.44 19.24 -1.30
CA GLU A 229 24.66 18.81 -0.63
C GLU A 229 25.72 19.91 -0.69
N PHE A 230 26.28 20.25 0.45
CA PHE A 230 27.34 21.25 0.57
C PHE A 230 28.69 20.59 0.76
N GLN A 231 29.60 20.76 -0.19
CA GLN A 231 30.96 20.24 -0.09
C GLN A 231 32.01 21.35 -0.24
N PRO A 232 33.03 21.40 0.61
CA PRO A 232 34.10 22.38 0.48
C PRO A 232 35.01 22.05 -0.72
N VAL A 233 35.12 22.98 -1.67
CA VAL A 233 36.04 22.92 -2.82
C VAL A 233 36.95 24.14 -2.76
N ASN A 234 38.26 23.94 -2.63
CA ASN A 234 39.25 25.02 -2.50
C ASN A 234 38.92 26.05 -1.39
N GLY A 235 38.31 25.59 -0.29
CA GLY A 235 37.93 26.44 0.85
C GLY A 235 36.61 27.20 0.70
N VAL A 236 35.89 27.02 -0.42
CA VAL A 236 34.55 27.60 -0.67
C VAL A 236 33.50 26.48 -0.65
N SER A 237 32.35 26.72 -0.02
CA SER A 237 31.26 25.74 0.00
C SER A 237 30.58 25.65 -1.36
N ARG A 238 30.65 24.51 -2.05
CA ARG A 238 29.95 24.27 -3.31
C ARG A 238 28.64 23.52 -3.06
N ALA A 239 27.55 24.04 -3.61
CA ALA A 239 26.23 23.39 -3.59
C ALA A 239 26.11 22.41 -4.77
N TYR A 240 25.66 21.19 -4.48
CA TYR A 240 25.29 20.17 -5.44
C TYR A 240 23.81 19.85 -5.27
N PHE A 241 23.04 20.00 -6.36
CA PHE A 241 21.62 19.71 -6.37
C PHE A 241 21.40 18.21 -6.58
N THR A 242 20.67 17.59 -5.65
CA THR A 242 20.29 16.18 -5.71
C THR A 242 18.77 16.06 -5.61
N SER A 243 18.22 14.93 -6.02
CA SER A 243 16.80 14.63 -5.79
C SER A 243 16.65 13.80 -4.53
N SER A 244 15.64 14.10 -3.71
CA SER A 244 15.24 13.24 -2.59
C SER A 244 14.03 12.36 -2.90
N ALA A 245 13.60 12.27 -4.16
CA ALA A 245 12.38 11.55 -4.51
C ALA A 245 12.43 10.04 -4.24
N GLU A 246 13.62 9.44 -4.26
CA GLU A 246 13.82 8.01 -3.96
C GLU A 246 13.20 7.62 -2.60
N ILE A 247 13.18 8.53 -1.61
CA ILE A 247 12.57 8.25 -0.30
C ILE A 247 11.07 7.94 -0.42
N PHE A 248 10.36 8.62 -1.34
CA PHE A 248 8.95 8.39 -1.57
C PHE A 248 8.71 7.10 -2.34
N ASP A 249 9.59 6.76 -3.28
CA ASP A 249 9.53 5.48 -3.98
C ASP A 249 9.68 4.31 -2.99
N ILE A 250 10.59 4.44 -2.01
CA ILE A 250 10.76 3.46 -0.92
C ILE A 250 9.49 3.38 -0.05
N ILE A 251 8.97 4.51 0.43
CA ILE A 251 7.77 4.54 1.29
C ILE A 251 6.55 3.93 0.57
N ASN A 252 6.36 4.26 -0.71
CA ASN A 252 5.28 3.74 -1.54
C ASN A 252 5.45 2.24 -1.78
N PHE A 253 6.68 1.79 -2.02
CA PHE A 253 6.99 0.38 -2.17
C PHE A 253 6.71 -0.42 -0.89
N VAL A 254 7.16 0.06 0.27
CA VAL A 254 6.88 -0.57 1.58
C VAL A 254 5.38 -0.66 1.83
N SER A 255 4.66 0.43 1.55
CA SER A 255 3.20 0.48 1.70
C SER A 255 2.51 -0.50 0.75
N GLY A 256 2.97 -0.59 -0.50
CA GLY A 256 2.44 -1.52 -1.50
C GLY A 256 2.68 -2.99 -1.13
N ILE A 257 3.86 -3.34 -0.61
CA ILE A 257 4.13 -4.68 -0.10
C ILE A 257 3.20 -5.00 1.07
N HIS A 258 3.09 -4.09 2.05
CA HIS A 258 2.22 -4.27 3.20
C HIS A 258 0.75 -4.46 2.78
N GLU A 259 0.27 -3.67 1.82
CA GLU A 259 -1.09 -3.79 1.29
C GLU A 259 -1.33 -5.14 0.60
N CYS A 260 -0.36 -5.59 -0.20
CA CYS A 260 -0.47 -6.83 -0.95
C CYS A 260 -0.48 -8.06 -0.02
N ILE A 261 0.45 -8.13 0.94
CA ILE A 261 0.61 -9.32 1.79
C ILE A 261 -0.48 -9.45 2.86
N ASN A 262 -1.07 -8.32 3.30
CA ASN A 262 -2.07 -8.30 4.35
C ASN A 262 -3.50 -8.18 3.82
N TYR A 263 -3.72 -7.51 2.69
CA TYR A 263 -5.06 -7.24 2.17
C TYR A 263 -5.30 -7.80 0.76
N GLY A 264 -4.30 -8.44 0.13
CA GLY A 264 -4.47 -9.01 -1.21
C GLY A 264 -4.71 -7.94 -2.27
N GLN A 265 -4.18 -6.72 -2.08
CA GLN A 265 -4.33 -5.59 -2.99
C GLN A 265 -3.00 -5.24 -3.66
N ILE A 266 -3.00 -5.09 -4.98
CA ILE A 266 -1.76 -4.93 -5.75
C ILE A 266 -1.50 -3.50 -6.25
N LYS A 267 -2.52 -2.63 -6.26
CA LYS A 267 -2.49 -1.34 -6.97
C LYS A 267 -1.31 -0.46 -6.57
N SER A 268 -1.05 -0.30 -5.28
CA SER A 268 0.03 0.56 -4.77
C SER A 268 1.41 -0.03 -5.09
N LEU A 269 1.55 -1.37 -5.00
CA LEU A 269 2.77 -2.06 -5.36
C LEU A 269 3.08 -1.90 -6.86
N ASP A 270 2.07 -2.09 -7.72
CA ASP A 270 2.20 -1.89 -9.16
C ASP A 270 2.65 -0.48 -9.51
N GLN A 271 2.14 0.54 -8.80
CA GLN A 271 2.54 1.93 -9.02
C GLN A 271 3.98 2.19 -8.60
N SER A 272 4.39 1.69 -7.43
CA SER A 272 5.76 1.85 -6.92
C SER A 272 6.83 1.17 -7.78
N MET A 273 6.44 0.17 -8.58
CA MET A 273 7.37 -0.66 -9.35
C MET A 273 7.25 -0.52 -10.86
N LYS A 274 6.56 0.52 -11.36
CA LYS A 274 6.40 0.77 -12.80
C LYS A 274 7.73 0.82 -13.58
N ASN A 275 8.80 1.29 -12.94
CA ASN A 275 10.11 1.48 -13.58
C ASN A 275 11.09 0.34 -13.28
N PHE A 276 10.65 -0.75 -12.64
CA PHE A 276 11.52 -1.87 -12.29
C PHE A 276 11.95 -2.66 -13.53
N LYS A 277 13.25 -3.00 -13.63
CA LYS A 277 13.83 -3.66 -14.82
C LYS A 277 14.37 -5.07 -14.56
N GLY A 278 14.34 -5.56 -13.32
CA GLY A 278 14.84 -6.89 -12.96
C GLY A 278 13.88 -8.00 -13.37
N GLU A 279 14.33 -8.97 -14.19
CA GLU A 279 13.47 -10.05 -14.69
C GLU A 279 12.96 -10.98 -13.57
N ILE A 280 13.81 -11.30 -12.59
CA ILE A 280 13.44 -12.17 -11.47
C ILE A 280 12.48 -11.45 -10.54
N GLU A 281 12.77 -10.19 -10.23
CA GLU A 281 11.92 -9.34 -9.41
C GLU A 281 10.55 -9.15 -10.06
N GLN A 282 10.50 -8.90 -11.38
CA GLN A 282 9.23 -8.78 -12.10
C GLN A 282 8.40 -10.07 -12.00
N LYS A 283 9.02 -11.26 -12.06
CA LYS A 283 8.31 -12.53 -11.87
C LYS A 283 7.73 -12.67 -10.47
N VAL A 284 8.42 -12.20 -9.43
CA VAL A 284 7.88 -12.17 -8.07
C VAL A 284 6.66 -11.25 -8.00
N LEU A 285 6.73 -10.06 -8.59
CA LEU A 285 5.62 -9.10 -8.62
C LEU A 285 4.42 -9.62 -9.40
N ASP A 286 4.63 -10.20 -10.58
CA ASP A 286 3.57 -10.78 -11.38
C ASP A 286 2.91 -11.96 -10.65
N SER A 287 3.68 -12.73 -9.88
CA SER A 287 3.15 -13.80 -9.04
C SER A 287 2.33 -13.26 -7.88
N MET A 288 2.80 -12.22 -7.18
CA MET A 288 2.04 -11.53 -6.13
C MET A 288 0.76 -10.91 -6.68
N ARG A 289 0.81 -10.27 -7.85
CA ARG A 289 -0.36 -9.75 -8.57
C ARG A 289 -1.35 -10.85 -8.88
N THR A 290 -0.88 -11.96 -9.44
CA THR A 290 -1.73 -13.11 -9.76
C THR A 290 -2.42 -13.66 -8.52
N THR A 291 -1.70 -13.81 -7.40
CA THR A 291 -2.26 -14.23 -6.12
C THR A 291 -3.31 -13.25 -5.59
N ALA A 292 -2.99 -11.95 -5.58
CA ALA A 292 -3.88 -10.87 -5.14
C ALA A 292 -5.17 -10.83 -5.96
N GLU A 293 -5.08 -10.85 -7.29
CA GLU A 293 -6.24 -10.89 -8.18
C GLU A 293 -7.06 -12.18 -8.00
N GLY A 294 -6.40 -13.31 -7.73
CA GLY A 294 -7.06 -14.58 -7.39
C GLY A 294 -7.92 -14.46 -6.13
N ILE A 295 -7.39 -13.84 -5.08
CA ILE A 295 -8.11 -13.56 -3.82
C ILE A 295 -9.31 -12.64 -4.08
N GLN A 296 -9.09 -11.51 -4.77
CA GLN A 296 -10.13 -10.51 -5.04
C GLN A 296 -11.31 -11.08 -5.83
N LEU A 297 -11.04 -11.92 -6.83
CA LEU A 297 -12.06 -12.49 -7.70
C LEU A 297 -12.62 -13.82 -7.19
N CYS A 298 -12.13 -14.32 -6.06
CA CYS A 298 -12.40 -15.67 -5.58
C CYS A 298 -12.06 -16.75 -6.62
N ASP A 299 -11.00 -16.54 -7.42
CA ASP A 299 -10.54 -17.49 -8.44
C ASP A 299 -9.45 -18.40 -7.84
N VAL A 300 -9.87 -19.60 -7.47
CA VAL A 300 -9.00 -20.62 -6.87
C VAL A 300 -7.84 -21.03 -7.78
N ASN A 301 -8.06 -21.15 -9.09
CA ASN A 301 -7.00 -21.56 -10.01
C ASN A 301 -5.95 -20.46 -10.12
N LYS A 302 -6.39 -19.20 -10.23
CA LYS A 302 -5.51 -18.05 -10.28
C LYS A 302 -4.71 -17.92 -8.99
N PHE A 303 -5.39 -18.02 -7.84
CA PHE A 303 -4.76 -18.02 -6.52
C PHE A 303 -3.66 -19.10 -6.37
N GLU A 304 -3.97 -20.36 -6.65
CA GLU A 304 -3.00 -21.46 -6.55
C GLU A 304 -1.84 -21.30 -7.55
N SER A 305 -2.12 -20.86 -8.78
CA SER A 305 -1.08 -20.62 -9.78
C SER A 305 -0.14 -19.47 -9.37
N GLY A 306 -0.69 -18.42 -8.76
CA GLY A 306 0.06 -17.31 -8.20
C GLY A 306 0.99 -17.78 -7.07
N LEU A 307 0.47 -18.56 -6.12
CA LEU A 307 1.29 -19.15 -5.05
C LEU A 307 2.39 -20.06 -5.59
N SER A 308 2.09 -20.88 -6.60
CA SER A 308 3.09 -21.75 -7.23
C SER A 308 4.23 -20.98 -7.87
N ASN A 309 3.88 -19.97 -8.67
CA ASN A 309 4.86 -19.12 -9.34
C ASN A 309 5.66 -18.27 -8.34
N LEU A 310 5.01 -17.85 -7.24
CA LEU A 310 5.65 -17.10 -6.16
C LEU A 310 6.70 -17.95 -5.44
N SER A 311 6.36 -19.20 -5.06
CA SER A 311 7.30 -20.18 -4.50
C SER A 311 8.57 -20.29 -5.35
N ASP A 312 8.39 -20.47 -6.66
CA ASP A 312 9.51 -20.69 -7.58
C ASP A 312 10.33 -19.42 -7.82
N SER A 313 9.67 -18.26 -7.86
CA SER A 313 10.33 -16.97 -8.09
C SER A 313 11.11 -16.49 -6.87
N LEU A 314 10.60 -16.68 -5.65
CA LEU A 314 11.30 -16.34 -4.42
C LEU A 314 12.57 -17.20 -4.23
N LYS A 315 12.50 -18.51 -4.53
CA LYS A 315 13.68 -19.39 -4.50
C LYS A 315 14.79 -18.90 -5.45
N LYS A 316 14.42 -18.44 -6.66
CA LYS A 316 15.35 -17.87 -7.64
C LYS A 316 15.92 -16.53 -7.18
N LEU A 317 15.10 -15.69 -6.56
CA LEU A 317 15.52 -14.41 -6.01
C LEU A 317 16.61 -14.60 -4.93
N GLY A 318 16.40 -15.52 -3.99
CA GLY A 318 17.36 -15.82 -2.92
C GLY A 318 18.63 -16.55 -3.38
N GLY A 319 18.56 -17.34 -4.45
CA GLY A 319 19.69 -18.10 -4.99
C GLY A 319 20.67 -17.31 -5.88
N THR A 320 20.31 -16.09 -6.27
CA THR A 320 21.14 -15.25 -7.16
C THR A 320 22.10 -14.40 -6.33
N PRO A 321 23.44 -14.51 -6.51
CA PRO A 321 24.40 -13.69 -5.79
C PRO A 321 24.02 -12.21 -5.90
N ALA A 322 23.99 -11.50 -4.77
CA ALA A 322 23.75 -10.07 -4.80
C ALA A 322 24.90 -9.41 -5.59
N SER A 323 24.68 -9.07 -6.86
CA SER A 323 25.55 -8.11 -7.52
C SER A 323 25.37 -6.80 -6.79
N LEU A 324 26.46 -6.18 -6.35
CA LEU A 324 26.50 -4.92 -5.60
C LEU A 324 25.73 -3.77 -6.28
N ASP A 325 25.39 -3.91 -7.55
CA ASP A 325 24.73 -2.91 -8.41
C ASP A 325 23.19 -3.04 -8.51
N ASN A 326 22.58 -4.08 -7.90
CA ASN A 326 21.12 -4.35 -8.02
C ASN A 326 20.53 -4.97 -6.74
N SER A 327 20.76 -4.35 -5.56
CA SER A 327 19.99 -4.69 -4.36
C SER A 327 18.57 -4.13 -4.50
N SER A 328 17.74 -4.79 -5.31
CA SER A 328 16.31 -4.50 -5.41
C SER A 328 15.70 -4.41 -4.01
N TYR A 329 14.88 -3.37 -3.75
CA TYR A 329 14.12 -3.29 -2.50
C TYR A 329 13.36 -4.59 -2.23
N LEU A 330 12.85 -5.26 -3.27
CA LEU A 330 12.16 -6.53 -3.15
C LEU A 330 12.99 -7.63 -2.47
N ARG A 331 14.32 -7.63 -2.62
CA ARG A 331 15.20 -8.56 -1.90
C ARG A 331 15.22 -8.29 -0.40
N LEU A 332 15.12 -7.03 0.03
CA LEU A 332 15.05 -6.66 1.45
C LEU A 332 13.76 -7.18 2.11
N PHE A 333 12.68 -7.33 1.32
CA PHE A 333 11.39 -7.82 1.80
C PHE A 333 11.13 -9.27 1.43
N GLN A 334 12.12 -9.99 0.89
CA GLN A 334 11.95 -11.40 0.52
C GLN A 334 11.49 -12.23 1.72
N ASP A 335 12.17 -12.08 2.85
CA ASP A 335 11.84 -12.81 4.08
C ASP A 335 10.47 -12.40 4.61
N LEU A 336 10.12 -11.10 4.56
CA LEU A 336 8.79 -10.63 4.94
C LEU A 336 7.68 -11.24 4.06
N ILE A 337 7.88 -11.28 2.75
CA ILE A 337 6.95 -11.91 1.82
C ILE A 337 6.85 -13.40 2.17
N HIS A 338 7.99 -14.07 2.31
CA HIS A 338 8.04 -15.50 2.63
C HIS A 338 7.29 -15.82 3.93
N ASP A 339 7.59 -15.10 5.01
CA ASP A 339 6.97 -15.29 6.33
C ASP A 339 5.47 -14.99 6.32
N SER A 340 5.02 -14.06 5.47
CA SER A 340 3.60 -13.76 5.34
C SER A 340 2.78 -14.88 4.70
N TYR A 341 3.38 -15.74 3.87
CA TYR A 341 2.70 -16.90 3.28
C TYR A 341 3.05 -18.21 4.01
N GLY A 342 4.29 -18.33 4.50
CA GLY A 342 4.83 -19.50 5.17
C GLY A 342 5.20 -20.67 4.24
N ASP A 343 6.00 -21.60 4.75
CA ASP A 343 6.44 -22.80 4.04
C ASP A 343 5.27 -23.68 3.57
N GLU A 344 4.17 -23.70 4.33
CA GLU A 344 2.99 -24.51 4.01
C GLU A 344 2.30 -24.10 2.71
N LEU A 345 2.47 -22.85 2.26
CA LEU A 345 1.95 -22.32 1.00
C LEU A 345 3.05 -22.17 -0.07
N LEU A 346 4.28 -21.89 0.33
CA LEU A 346 5.43 -21.67 -0.57
C LEU A 346 6.28 -22.93 -0.83
N ASP A 347 5.82 -24.10 -0.41
CA ASP A 347 6.33 -25.40 -0.83
C ASP A 347 5.30 -26.14 -1.70
N ASN A 348 5.46 -26.00 -3.03
CA ASN A 348 4.61 -26.66 -4.03
C ASN A 348 4.50 -28.19 -3.85
N SER A 349 5.45 -28.85 -3.18
CA SER A 349 5.42 -30.29 -2.95
C SER A 349 4.60 -30.73 -1.74
N LYS A 350 4.32 -29.80 -0.82
CA LYS A 350 3.63 -30.07 0.46
C LYS A 350 2.35 -29.27 0.63
N ARG A 351 2.07 -28.30 -0.24
CA ARG A 351 0.88 -27.46 -0.14
C ARG A 351 -0.40 -28.30 -0.17
N LYS A 352 -1.25 -28.09 0.83
CA LYS A 352 -2.57 -28.70 0.97
C LYS A 352 -3.65 -27.62 0.93
N THR A 353 -4.84 -27.94 0.44
CA THR A 353 -5.98 -26.99 0.44
C THR A 353 -6.29 -26.53 1.86
N ILE A 354 -6.14 -27.41 2.86
CA ILE A 354 -6.42 -27.05 4.26
C ILE A 354 -5.49 -25.94 4.77
N ASN A 355 -4.24 -25.88 4.31
CA ASN A 355 -3.28 -24.85 4.69
C ASN A 355 -3.65 -23.52 4.01
N GLU A 356 -4.06 -23.57 2.74
CA GLU A 356 -4.58 -22.40 2.02
C GLU A 356 -5.82 -21.81 2.70
N ILE A 357 -6.74 -22.65 3.17
CA ILE A 357 -7.93 -22.23 3.93
C ILE A 357 -7.51 -21.57 5.26
N LYS A 358 -6.59 -22.17 6.01
CA LYS A 358 -6.07 -21.61 7.27
C LYS A 358 -5.46 -20.23 7.06
N TRP A 359 -4.62 -20.10 6.04
CA TRP A 359 -4.00 -18.83 5.69
C TRP A 359 -5.03 -17.78 5.30
N CYS A 360 -6.04 -18.14 4.48
CA CYS A 360 -7.13 -17.22 4.14
C CYS A 360 -7.94 -16.79 5.38
N ILE A 361 -8.13 -17.66 6.36
CA ILE A 361 -8.80 -17.31 7.63
C ILE A 361 -7.94 -16.34 8.45
N GLU A 362 -6.62 -16.57 8.53
CA GLU A 362 -5.68 -15.72 9.25
C GLU A 362 -5.59 -14.31 8.66
N LYS A 363 -5.60 -14.22 7.33
CA LYS A 363 -5.59 -12.95 6.57
C LYS A 363 -6.96 -12.32 6.36
N ASP A 364 -8.02 -12.88 6.97
CA ASP A 364 -9.40 -12.42 6.83
C ASP A 364 -9.97 -12.44 5.38
N PHE A 365 -9.38 -13.25 4.48
CA PHE A 365 -9.90 -13.55 3.15
C PHE A 365 -11.03 -14.59 3.20
N ILE A 366 -12.09 -14.29 3.94
CA ILE A 366 -13.18 -15.23 4.27
C ILE A 366 -13.90 -15.76 3.03
N GLN A 367 -14.12 -14.92 2.00
CA GLN A 367 -14.75 -15.36 0.75
C GLN A 367 -13.87 -16.34 -0.04
N GLN A 368 -12.56 -16.09 -0.10
CA GLN A 368 -11.61 -17.03 -0.70
C GLN A 368 -11.60 -18.35 0.07
N ALA A 369 -11.58 -18.32 1.41
CA ALA A 369 -11.65 -19.51 2.26
C ALA A 369 -12.92 -20.34 2.02
N LEU A 370 -14.09 -19.71 1.95
CA LEU A 370 -15.36 -20.38 1.62
C LEU A 370 -15.33 -20.99 0.21
N THR A 371 -14.69 -20.32 -0.74
CA THR A 371 -14.54 -20.80 -2.11
C THR A 371 -13.63 -22.03 -2.17
N LEU A 372 -12.51 -22.03 -1.44
CA LEU A 372 -11.63 -23.19 -1.31
C LEU A 372 -12.33 -24.38 -0.65
N VAL A 373 -13.08 -24.12 0.44
CA VAL A 373 -13.88 -25.15 1.13
C VAL A 373 -14.81 -25.83 0.13
N GLU A 374 -15.61 -25.09 -0.62
CA GLU A 374 -16.55 -25.71 -1.55
C GLU A 374 -15.88 -26.37 -2.76
N SER A 375 -14.90 -25.70 -3.35
CA SER A 375 -14.42 -26.10 -4.68
C SER A 375 -13.38 -27.22 -4.61
N LYS A 376 -12.62 -27.33 -3.51
CA LYS A 376 -11.47 -28.24 -3.40
C LYS A 376 -11.62 -29.32 -2.34
N MET A 377 -12.17 -28.99 -1.17
CA MET A 377 -12.23 -29.96 -0.06
C MET A 377 -13.02 -31.24 -0.34
N PRO A 378 -14.08 -31.27 -1.18
CA PRO A 378 -14.77 -32.53 -1.46
C PRO A 378 -13.86 -33.58 -2.09
N LYS A 379 -12.93 -33.15 -2.95
CA LYS A 379 -11.92 -34.03 -3.53
C LYS A 379 -10.99 -34.57 -2.45
N GLU A 380 -10.43 -33.71 -1.59
CA GLU A 380 -9.53 -34.16 -0.52
C GLU A 380 -10.23 -35.11 0.47
N ILE A 381 -11.48 -34.82 0.83
CA ILE A 381 -12.29 -35.67 1.72
C ILE A 381 -12.46 -37.08 1.13
N ILE A 382 -12.71 -37.18 -0.18
CA ILE A 382 -12.78 -38.46 -0.87
C ILE A 382 -11.40 -39.12 -0.88
N GLU A 383 -10.35 -38.43 -1.31
CA GLU A 383 -8.98 -38.95 -1.41
C GLU A 383 -8.43 -39.49 -0.09
N HIS A 384 -8.76 -38.83 1.02
CA HIS A 384 -8.39 -39.24 2.38
C HIS A 384 -9.31 -40.29 3.00
N ASN A 385 -10.18 -40.94 2.22
CA ASN A 385 -11.01 -42.08 2.62
C ASN A 385 -12.00 -41.75 3.77
N PHE A 386 -12.55 -40.53 3.80
CA PHE A 386 -13.57 -40.17 4.78
C PHE A 386 -14.93 -40.80 4.45
N LEU A 387 -15.15 -41.14 3.17
CA LEU A 387 -16.40 -41.69 2.67
C LEU A 387 -16.18 -43.09 2.08
N TYR A 388 -17.17 -43.95 2.23
CA TYR A 388 -17.16 -45.32 1.74
C TYR A 388 -18.36 -45.60 0.83
N CYS A 389 -18.09 -46.16 -0.35
CA CYS A 389 -19.08 -46.73 -1.27
C CYS A 389 -18.36 -47.66 -2.24
N LYS A 390 -18.57 -48.98 -2.09
CA LYS A 390 -17.88 -50.00 -2.89
C LYS A 390 -18.16 -49.88 -4.38
N GLU A 391 -19.36 -49.40 -4.73
CA GLU A 391 -19.81 -49.26 -6.11
C GLU A 391 -19.18 -48.06 -6.80
N LEU A 392 -18.81 -47.01 -6.05
CA LEU A 392 -18.38 -45.71 -6.58
C LEU A 392 -16.87 -45.45 -6.44
N PHE A 393 -16.26 -45.93 -5.36
CA PHE A 393 -14.87 -45.62 -5.02
C PHE A 393 -13.94 -46.82 -5.19
N ASP A 394 -12.72 -46.55 -5.64
CA ASP A 394 -11.58 -47.47 -5.60
C ASP A 394 -10.55 -46.98 -4.58
N VAL A 395 -10.06 -47.89 -3.73
CA VAL A 395 -8.99 -47.59 -2.77
C VAL A 395 -7.65 -47.89 -3.43
N THR A 396 -6.79 -46.88 -3.55
CA THR A 396 -5.44 -46.99 -4.13
C THR A 396 -4.37 -46.69 -3.07
N PRO A 397 -3.09 -47.02 -3.30
CA PRO A 397 -2.01 -46.63 -2.40
C PRO A 397 -1.89 -45.12 -2.16
N SER A 398 -2.32 -44.31 -3.14
CA SER A 398 -2.26 -42.84 -3.08
C SER A 398 -3.53 -42.20 -2.52
N GLY A 399 -4.51 -42.99 -2.08
CA GLY A 399 -5.80 -42.51 -1.60
C GLY A 399 -6.99 -43.12 -2.34
N THR A 400 -8.19 -42.68 -1.98
CA THR A 400 -9.44 -43.17 -2.56
C THR A 400 -9.85 -42.32 -3.75
N ILE A 401 -10.21 -42.93 -4.87
CA ILE A 401 -10.61 -42.23 -6.09
C ILE A 401 -12.01 -42.65 -6.52
N ILE A 402 -12.69 -41.80 -7.28
CA ILE A 402 -13.90 -42.20 -8.00
C ILE A 402 -13.50 -43.12 -9.14
N LYS A 403 -14.16 -44.27 -9.24
CA LYS A 403 -13.97 -45.23 -10.33
C LYS A 403 -14.02 -44.55 -11.69
N LYS A 404 -13.11 -44.95 -12.57
CA LYS A 404 -13.02 -44.39 -13.93
C LYS A 404 -14.35 -44.47 -14.68
N SER A 405 -15.04 -45.62 -14.62
CA SER A 405 -16.35 -45.82 -15.26
C SER A 405 -17.41 -44.83 -14.75
N GLU A 406 -17.44 -44.57 -13.44
CA GLU A 406 -18.40 -43.64 -12.85
C GLU A 406 -18.03 -42.19 -13.16
N LYS A 407 -16.74 -41.88 -13.20
CA LYS A 407 -16.25 -40.55 -13.59
C LYS A 407 -16.56 -40.23 -15.06
N GLU A 408 -16.43 -41.20 -15.95
CA GLU A 408 -16.85 -41.08 -17.36
C GLU A 408 -18.37 -40.90 -17.48
N HIS A 409 -19.14 -41.74 -16.79
CA HIS A 409 -20.61 -41.66 -16.77
C HIS A 409 -21.16 -40.31 -16.29
N LEU A 410 -20.57 -39.76 -15.22
CA LEU A 410 -20.99 -38.48 -14.63
C LEU A 410 -20.52 -37.26 -15.42
N ASN A 411 -19.57 -37.41 -16.34
CA ASN A 411 -19.11 -36.36 -17.26
C ASN A 411 -19.77 -36.42 -18.64
N ASP A 412 -20.62 -37.40 -18.91
CA ASP A 412 -21.40 -37.48 -20.14
C ASP A 412 -22.29 -36.23 -20.32
N ASP A 413 -22.54 -35.83 -21.56
CA ASP A 413 -23.27 -34.60 -21.93
C ASP A 413 -24.70 -34.55 -21.39
N ASN A 414 -25.32 -35.71 -21.15
CA ASN A 414 -26.67 -35.83 -20.59
C ASN A 414 -26.70 -36.00 -19.06
N SER A 415 -25.55 -35.89 -18.41
CA SER A 415 -25.43 -35.96 -16.95
C SER A 415 -26.17 -34.79 -16.27
N PRO A 416 -26.81 -35.01 -15.12
CA PRO A 416 -27.39 -33.93 -14.30
C PRO A 416 -26.34 -33.04 -13.62
N LYS A 417 -25.04 -33.37 -13.70
CA LYS A 417 -23.93 -32.58 -13.15
C LYS A 417 -23.69 -31.34 -13.99
N GLN A 418 -23.44 -30.19 -13.36
CA GLN A 418 -23.05 -28.98 -14.08
C GLN A 418 -21.68 -29.15 -14.75
N ARG A 419 -21.47 -28.54 -15.92
CA ARG A 419 -20.22 -28.70 -16.70
C ARG A 419 -19.00 -28.16 -15.97
N TRP A 420 -19.15 -27.05 -15.24
CA TRP A 420 -18.06 -26.41 -14.49
C TRP A 420 -17.76 -27.07 -13.14
N GLU A 421 -18.62 -27.96 -12.65
CA GLU A 421 -18.44 -28.63 -11.37
C GLU A 421 -17.66 -29.95 -11.53
N SER A 422 -16.76 -30.26 -10.59
CA SER A 422 -16.07 -31.56 -10.56
C SER A 422 -17.01 -32.70 -10.19
N VAL A 423 -16.66 -33.92 -10.58
CA VAL A 423 -17.45 -35.11 -10.22
C VAL A 423 -17.44 -35.33 -8.70
N GLU A 424 -16.29 -35.07 -8.07
CA GLU A 424 -16.06 -35.13 -6.64
C GLU A 424 -16.99 -34.17 -5.88
N ASN A 425 -17.07 -32.91 -6.29
CA ASN A 425 -17.95 -31.92 -5.67
C ASN A 425 -19.42 -32.30 -5.82
N TYR A 426 -19.81 -32.75 -7.02
CA TYR A 426 -21.19 -33.13 -7.30
C TYR A 426 -21.64 -34.31 -6.44
N ILE A 427 -20.84 -35.38 -6.38
CA ILE A 427 -21.10 -36.55 -5.54
C ILE A 427 -21.17 -36.17 -4.07
N PHE A 428 -20.19 -35.39 -3.59
CA PHE A 428 -20.15 -34.97 -2.20
C PHE A 428 -21.37 -34.14 -1.82
N GLN A 429 -21.82 -33.24 -2.68
CA GLN A 429 -23.03 -32.45 -2.44
C GLN A 429 -24.28 -33.32 -2.41
N LYS A 430 -24.42 -34.28 -3.34
CA LYS A 430 -25.55 -35.21 -3.32
C LYS A 430 -25.59 -36.02 -2.03
N PHE A 431 -24.43 -36.48 -1.56
CA PHE A 431 -24.31 -37.12 -0.25
C PHE A 431 -24.66 -36.14 0.88
N GLY A 432 -24.13 -34.92 0.87
CA GLY A 432 -24.40 -33.89 1.86
C GLY A 432 -25.88 -33.58 2.01
N TRP A 433 -26.63 -33.46 0.92
CA TRP A 433 -28.08 -33.26 0.94
C TRP A 433 -28.85 -34.40 1.62
N THR A 434 -28.32 -35.62 1.64
CA THR A 434 -28.94 -36.71 2.44
C THR A 434 -28.86 -36.43 3.94
N LYS A 435 -27.95 -35.56 4.38
CA LYS A 435 -27.69 -35.18 5.77
C LYS A 435 -28.40 -33.90 6.19
N LYS A 436 -29.31 -33.38 5.37
CA LYS A 436 -30.19 -32.28 5.78
C LYS A 436 -31.44 -32.82 6.47
N ASP A 437 -31.77 -32.24 7.61
CA ASP A 437 -33.12 -32.36 8.16
C ASP A 437 -34.08 -31.48 7.36
N LYS A 438 -35.05 -32.10 6.69
CA LYS A 438 -36.04 -31.39 5.87
C LYS A 438 -36.90 -30.43 6.67
N ASN A 439 -37.01 -30.64 7.99
CA ASN A 439 -37.76 -29.77 8.88
C ASN A 439 -36.91 -28.60 9.44
N LYS A 440 -35.61 -28.57 9.15
CA LYS A 440 -34.70 -27.50 9.58
C LYS A 440 -34.27 -26.62 8.41
N THR A 441 -34.11 -25.34 8.71
CA THR A 441 -33.63 -24.33 7.75
C THR A 441 -32.19 -24.63 7.32
N PHE A 442 -31.32 -24.87 8.31
CA PHE A 442 -29.88 -25.03 8.17
C PHE A 442 -29.46 -26.51 8.25
N PHE A 443 -28.33 -26.86 7.65
CA PHE A 443 -27.65 -28.13 7.90
C PHE A 443 -27.09 -28.17 9.33
N LEU A 444 -26.52 -27.05 9.78
CA LEU A 444 -26.04 -26.81 11.14
C LEU A 444 -26.30 -25.35 11.52
N ASN A 445 -26.72 -25.12 12.76
CA ASN A 445 -26.80 -23.77 13.31
C ASN A 445 -25.38 -23.32 13.69
N LEU A 446 -24.82 -22.34 12.98
CA LEU A 446 -23.43 -21.91 13.22
C LEU A 446 -23.26 -21.16 14.53
N SER A 447 -24.33 -20.67 15.16
CA SER A 447 -24.29 -20.09 16.50
C SER A 447 -23.96 -21.12 17.59
N GLU A 448 -24.07 -22.42 17.29
CA GLU A 448 -23.81 -23.53 18.23
C GLU A 448 -22.45 -24.21 17.98
N ILE A 449 -21.59 -23.63 17.14
CA ILE A 449 -20.37 -24.30 16.66
C ILE A 449 -19.21 -24.31 17.65
N ASP A 450 -19.32 -23.60 18.77
CA ASP A 450 -18.27 -23.48 19.79
C ASP A 450 -17.96 -24.83 20.49
N ASP A 451 -18.85 -25.83 20.39
CA ASP A 451 -18.64 -27.17 20.94
C ASP A 451 -19.12 -28.25 19.95
N LEU A 452 -18.24 -28.62 19.01
CA LEU A 452 -18.52 -29.64 17.99
C LEU A 452 -18.88 -31.01 18.58
N ASP A 453 -18.41 -31.32 19.79
CA ASP A 453 -18.68 -32.61 20.43
C ASP A 453 -20.14 -32.72 20.92
N LYS A 454 -20.84 -31.60 21.14
CA LYS A 454 -22.27 -31.58 21.45
C LYS A 454 -23.16 -31.78 20.23
N ILE A 455 -22.63 -31.61 19.00
CA ILE A 455 -23.42 -31.76 17.79
C ILE A 455 -23.77 -33.24 17.58
N GLU A 456 -25.06 -33.55 17.58
CA GLU A 456 -25.54 -34.92 17.42
C GLU A 456 -25.35 -35.45 15.99
N TYR A 457 -25.14 -36.76 15.89
CA TYR A 457 -25.12 -37.47 14.62
C TYR A 457 -26.50 -37.41 13.96
N TYR A 458 -26.56 -36.92 12.72
CA TYR A 458 -27.81 -36.90 11.97
C TYR A 458 -27.89 -38.10 11.02
N ARG A 459 -28.88 -38.97 11.29
CA ARG A 459 -29.17 -40.14 10.46
C ARG A 459 -29.98 -39.74 9.24
N GLY A 460 -29.27 -39.34 8.19
CA GLY A 460 -29.82 -39.06 6.87
C GLY A 460 -30.30 -40.29 6.08
N TYR A 461 -30.74 -40.06 4.85
CA TYR A 461 -31.09 -41.13 3.92
C TYR A 461 -29.85 -41.94 3.51
N PRO A 462 -29.95 -43.28 3.39
CA PRO A 462 -28.79 -44.12 3.08
C PRO A 462 -28.39 -44.09 1.59
N ASN A 463 -29.31 -43.69 0.71
CA ASN A 463 -29.15 -43.77 -0.73
C ASN A 463 -29.03 -42.37 -1.33
N CYS A 464 -28.00 -42.19 -2.15
CA CYS A 464 -27.76 -41.02 -2.96
C CYS A 464 -28.24 -41.30 -4.39
N TYR A 465 -29.41 -40.79 -4.75
CA TYR A 465 -29.99 -40.94 -6.08
C TYR A 465 -29.52 -39.83 -7.02
N ILE A 466 -29.04 -40.24 -8.20
CA ILE A 466 -28.65 -39.36 -9.29
C ILE A 466 -29.49 -39.76 -10.50
N ASN A 467 -30.51 -38.95 -10.76
CA ASN A 467 -31.46 -39.17 -11.83
C ASN A 467 -31.14 -38.23 -13.00
N PRO A 468 -31.48 -38.62 -14.23
CA PRO A 468 -31.30 -37.76 -15.38
C PRO A 468 -32.09 -36.45 -15.24
N PRO A 469 -31.63 -35.36 -15.88
CA PRO A 469 -32.30 -34.07 -15.83
C PRO A 469 -33.69 -34.07 -16.51
N LYS A 470 -33.94 -35.00 -17.45
CA LYS A 470 -35.24 -35.18 -18.13
C LYS A 470 -35.61 -36.67 -18.17
N LYS A 471 -36.91 -36.98 -18.21
CA LYS A 471 -37.40 -38.38 -18.19
C LYS A 471 -37.04 -39.19 -19.44
N ASP A 472 -36.87 -38.54 -20.59
CA ASP A 472 -36.69 -39.21 -21.90
C ASP A 472 -35.22 -39.28 -22.37
N THR A 473 -34.26 -39.04 -21.48
CA THR A 473 -32.83 -39.18 -21.82
C THR A 473 -32.37 -40.62 -21.65
N ALA A 474 -31.51 -41.10 -22.55
CA ALA A 474 -30.85 -42.40 -22.44
C ALA A 474 -29.82 -42.51 -21.30
N TRP A 475 -29.64 -41.45 -20.51
CA TRP A 475 -28.66 -41.41 -19.42
C TRP A 475 -29.12 -42.26 -18.24
N GLU A 476 -28.31 -43.26 -17.88
CA GLU A 476 -28.65 -44.26 -16.87
C GLU A 476 -28.57 -43.67 -15.44
N SER A 477 -29.65 -43.83 -14.67
CA SER A 477 -29.69 -43.39 -13.28
C SER A 477 -28.68 -44.14 -12.41
N ARG A 478 -28.16 -43.47 -11.39
CA ARG A 478 -27.24 -44.07 -10.41
C ARG A 478 -27.82 -43.95 -9.00
N CYS A 479 -27.62 -44.99 -8.20
CA CYS A 479 -27.97 -45.01 -6.79
C CYS A 479 -26.78 -45.52 -6.00
N TYR A 480 -26.13 -44.63 -5.25
CA TYR A 480 -24.96 -44.98 -4.45
C TYR A 480 -25.32 -45.02 -2.97
N ARG A 481 -24.83 -46.03 -2.26
CA ARG A 481 -24.96 -46.12 -0.80
C ARG A 481 -23.69 -45.59 -0.15
N ILE A 482 -23.56 -44.27 -0.15
CA ILE A 482 -22.40 -43.57 0.43
C ILE A 482 -22.58 -43.48 1.95
N SER A 483 -21.55 -43.85 2.70
CA SER A 483 -21.53 -43.76 4.16
C SER A 483 -20.24 -43.11 4.66
N GLU A 484 -20.29 -42.51 5.85
CA GLU A 484 -19.10 -42.02 6.54
C GLU A 484 -18.19 -43.18 6.96
N HIS A 485 -16.87 -42.96 7.00
CA HIS A 485 -15.92 -43.96 7.49
C HIS A 485 -16.23 -44.37 8.93
N GLN A 486 -16.17 -45.67 9.23
CA GLN A 486 -16.67 -46.22 10.50
C GLN A 486 -15.94 -45.67 11.73
N LYS A 487 -14.62 -45.48 11.64
CA LYS A 487 -13.77 -45.01 12.75
C LYS A 487 -14.19 -43.63 13.30
N GLU A 488 -14.51 -42.69 12.41
CA GLU A 488 -14.83 -41.29 12.76
C GLU A 488 -16.21 -40.87 12.25
N LYS A 489 -17.16 -41.81 12.30
CA LYS A 489 -18.48 -41.65 11.67
C LYS A 489 -19.24 -40.38 12.10
N LYS A 490 -19.15 -40.01 13.38
CA LYS A 490 -19.80 -38.81 13.94
C LYS A 490 -19.14 -37.54 13.41
N ASP A 491 -17.82 -37.44 13.55
CA ASP A 491 -17.06 -36.26 13.17
C ASP A 491 -17.18 -35.99 11.65
N ILE A 492 -17.14 -37.04 10.83
CA ILE A 492 -17.35 -36.93 9.37
C ILE A 492 -18.77 -36.46 9.05
N ASN A 493 -19.79 -36.92 9.78
CA ASN A 493 -21.17 -36.46 9.59
C ASN A 493 -21.32 -34.96 9.90
N VAL A 494 -20.68 -34.50 10.98
CA VAL A 494 -20.64 -33.08 11.36
C VAL A 494 -19.90 -32.27 10.30
N LEU A 495 -18.72 -32.72 9.86
CA LEU A 495 -17.92 -32.05 8.82
C LEU A 495 -18.71 -31.89 7.53
N VAL A 496 -19.41 -32.93 7.07
CA VAL A 496 -20.23 -32.88 5.85
C VAL A 496 -21.36 -31.86 5.98
N ARG A 497 -22.06 -31.83 7.12
CA ARG A 497 -23.13 -30.85 7.34
C ARG A 497 -22.58 -29.43 7.43
N LEU A 498 -21.43 -29.24 8.07
CA LEU A 498 -20.75 -27.96 8.17
C LEU A 498 -20.28 -27.47 6.80
N HIS A 499 -19.72 -28.36 5.98
CA HIS A 499 -19.37 -28.07 4.60
C HIS A 499 -20.58 -27.54 3.82
N MET A 500 -21.71 -28.26 3.90
CA MET A 500 -22.91 -27.89 3.16
C MET A 500 -23.46 -26.53 3.62
N GLU A 501 -23.39 -26.23 4.92
CA GLU A 501 -23.78 -24.93 5.47
C GLU A 501 -22.86 -23.80 4.97
N LEU A 502 -21.53 -23.98 5.04
CA LEU A 502 -20.56 -23.01 4.53
C LEU A 502 -20.73 -22.76 3.02
N LYS A 503 -21.03 -23.81 2.25
CA LYS A 503 -21.39 -23.68 0.83
C LYS A 503 -22.65 -22.84 0.63
N GLN A 504 -23.69 -23.03 1.45
CA GLN A 504 -24.91 -22.22 1.36
C GLN A 504 -24.62 -20.75 1.63
N ILE A 505 -23.78 -20.46 2.63
CA ILE A 505 -23.35 -19.10 2.96
C ILE A 505 -22.60 -18.46 1.80
N ARG A 506 -21.65 -19.17 1.18
CA ARG A 506 -20.94 -18.66 -0.01
C ARG A 506 -21.91 -18.34 -1.16
N ASN A 507 -22.85 -19.25 -1.43
CA ASN A 507 -23.85 -19.04 -2.47
C ASN A 507 -24.74 -17.82 -2.17
N GLN A 508 -25.19 -17.66 -0.93
CA GLN A 508 -26.00 -16.52 -0.49
C GLN A 508 -25.24 -15.19 -0.56
N ALA A 509 -23.94 -15.18 -0.24
CA ALA A 509 -23.10 -13.99 -0.34
C ALA A 509 -23.07 -13.42 -1.78
N ASN A 510 -23.11 -14.30 -2.79
CA ASN A 510 -23.14 -13.92 -4.20
C ASN A 510 -24.54 -13.52 -4.72
N HIS A 511 -25.59 -13.77 -3.95
CA HIS A 511 -26.94 -13.34 -4.30
C HIS A 511 -27.23 -11.96 -3.66
N ALA A 512 -27.60 -10.98 -4.47
CA ALA A 512 -28.02 -9.64 -4.04
C ALA A 512 -29.44 -9.65 -3.42
N GLY A 513 -29.68 -10.53 -2.44
CA GLY A 513 -30.96 -10.64 -1.73
C GLY A 513 -30.96 -9.93 -0.38
N GLU A 514 -32.10 -9.33 -0.03
CA GLU A 514 -32.40 -8.64 1.23
C GLU A 514 -32.64 -9.60 2.43
N ASP A 515 -32.01 -10.77 2.46
CA ASP A 515 -32.23 -11.74 3.54
C ASP A 515 -31.56 -11.27 4.84
N ASP A 516 -32.37 -10.87 5.83
CA ASP A 516 -31.98 -10.51 7.21
C ASP A 516 -31.30 -11.65 8.00
N ASN A 517 -31.21 -12.86 7.44
CA ASN A 517 -30.69 -14.07 8.08
C ASN A 517 -29.21 -14.38 7.76
N ARG A 518 -28.42 -13.41 7.29
CA ARG A 518 -26.99 -13.62 7.02
C ARG A 518 -26.19 -13.69 8.32
N TYR A 519 -25.36 -14.72 8.46
CA TYR A 519 -24.40 -14.79 9.57
C TYR A 519 -23.37 -13.66 9.50
N SER A 520 -22.93 -13.18 10.66
CA SER A 520 -21.82 -12.22 10.71
C SER A 520 -20.51 -12.85 10.22
N ILE A 521 -19.57 -12.01 9.76
CA ILE A 521 -18.26 -12.48 9.32
C ILE A 521 -17.52 -13.25 10.43
N ASP A 522 -17.68 -12.85 11.69
CA ASP A 522 -17.09 -13.53 12.84
C ASP A 522 -17.66 -14.93 13.03
N THR A 523 -18.98 -15.12 12.88
CA THR A 523 -19.61 -16.44 12.96
C THR A 523 -19.12 -17.35 11.83
N VAL A 524 -19.00 -16.82 10.61
CA VAL A 524 -18.46 -17.59 9.47
C VAL A 524 -16.99 -17.94 9.70
N ARG A 525 -16.17 -16.99 10.19
CA ARG A 525 -14.76 -17.23 10.53
C ARG A 525 -14.61 -18.34 11.58
N LYS A 526 -15.42 -18.32 12.64
CA LYS A 526 -15.44 -19.39 13.66
C LYS A 526 -15.79 -20.74 13.04
N ALA A 527 -16.81 -20.78 12.18
CA ALA A 527 -17.22 -22.00 11.50
C ALA A 527 -16.15 -22.56 10.56
N LEU A 528 -15.42 -21.70 9.85
CA LEU A 528 -14.28 -22.09 9.03
C LEU A 528 -13.12 -22.65 9.88
N LYS A 529 -12.82 -22.04 11.03
CA LYS A 529 -11.82 -22.59 11.98
C LYS A 529 -12.23 -23.97 12.49
N ALA A 530 -13.48 -24.12 12.92
CA ALA A 530 -14.04 -25.38 13.35
C ALA A 530 -14.00 -26.45 12.25
N TYR A 531 -14.25 -26.07 11.00
CA TYR A 531 -14.14 -26.94 9.84
C TYR A 531 -12.71 -27.47 9.65
N VAL A 532 -11.72 -26.58 9.74
CA VAL A 532 -10.30 -26.94 9.65
C VAL A 532 -9.90 -27.91 10.76
N GLU A 533 -10.20 -27.56 12.01
CA GLU A 533 -9.85 -28.38 13.18
C GLU A 533 -10.47 -29.77 13.11
N LEU A 534 -11.74 -29.85 12.69
CA LEU A 534 -12.46 -31.10 12.54
C LEU A 534 -11.88 -31.96 11.41
N TYR A 535 -11.54 -31.35 10.27
CA TYR A 535 -10.90 -32.04 9.16
C TYR A 535 -9.56 -32.65 9.57
N GLU A 536 -8.66 -31.85 10.18
CA GLU A 536 -7.36 -32.32 10.64
C GLU A 536 -7.47 -33.38 11.76
N LYS A 537 -8.49 -33.27 12.63
CA LYS A 537 -8.80 -34.31 13.65
C LYS A 537 -9.14 -35.63 12.97
N ILE A 538 -10.02 -35.62 11.96
CA ILE A 538 -10.42 -36.83 11.23
C ILE A 538 -9.23 -37.41 10.46
N GLU A 539 -8.51 -36.58 9.69
CA GLU A 539 -7.35 -37.00 8.89
C GLU A 539 -6.32 -37.71 9.78
N ARG A 540 -5.93 -37.10 10.91
CA ARG A 540 -4.98 -37.71 11.85
C ARG A 540 -5.46 -39.04 12.43
N LYS A 541 -6.76 -39.18 12.70
CA LYS A 541 -7.28 -40.42 13.28
C LYS A 541 -7.47 -41.53 12.24
N LEU A 542 -7.71 -41.20 10.98
CA LEU A 542 -7.80 -42.23 9.92
C LEU A 542 -6.42 -42.76 9.49
N HIS A 543 -5.38 -41.93 9.58
CA HIS A 543 -4.00 -42.30 9.18
C HIS A 543 -3.09 -42.73 10.34
N ARG A 544 -3.63 -42.83 11.56
CA ARG A 544 -3.03 -43.53 12.71
C ARG A 544 -3.70 -44.88 12.89
#